data_AF-A0A0D7KFZ3-F1
#
_entry.id   AF-A0A0D7KFZ3-F1
#
_cell.length_a   1.000
_cell.length_b   1.000
_cell.length_c   1.000
_cell.angle_alpha   90.00
_cell.angle_beta   90.00
_cell.angle_gamma   90.00
#
_symmetry.space_group_name_H-M   'P 1'
#
loop_
_entity.id
_entity.type
_entity.pdbx_description
1 polymer ?
#
loop_
_entity_poly.entity_id
_entity_poly.type
_entity_poly.pdbx_seq_one_letter_code
_entity_poly.pdbx_strand_id
1 'polypeptide(L)'
;MIMRCQLVCHKNHVGVGDWYLAESWLISSNTYLSISDWSAKADKCLTYKRIKGIETAVIATNAPNSALPTDNTTDKFKMAWWAAAMYGFPFQWSDIWYSGGNNTLNYYASPANYGTFFTGDPIHNSGSTSNYRTTDTGMITVVGNGSSAGTGAFTPN
;
A
#
# COMPACT_ATOMS: atom_id res chain seq x y z
N MET A 1 11.92 -9.81 20.19
CA MET A 1 12.02 -9.63 18.71
C MET A 1 12.10 -8.13 18.46
N ILE A 2 13.31 -7.59 18.34
CA ILE A 2 13.55 -6.14 18.25
C ILE A 2 13.47 -5.75 16.77
N MET A 3 12.42 -5.03 16.40
CA MET A 3 12.17 -4.52 15.06
C MET A 3 13.14 -3.35 14.82
N ARG A 4 14.16 -3.54 13.96
CA ARG A 4 15.08 -2.46 13.56
C ARG A 4 14.41 -1.60 12.49
N CYS A 5 13.59 -0.65 12.92
CA CYS A 5 13.13 0.46 12.08
C CYS A 5 14.25 1.51 12.05
N GLN A 6 15.18 1.42 11.09
CA GLN A 6 16.15 2.48 10.87
C GLN A 6 15.60 3.50 9.86
N LEU A 7 15.20 4.65 10.40
CA LEU A 7 15.07 5.89 9.64
C LEU A 7 16.35 6.15 8.82
N VAL A 8 16.14 6.49 7.56
CA VAL A 8 17.11 6.81 6.51
C VAL A 8 18.27 7.68 7.02
N CYS A 9 19.50 7.13 7.13
CA CYS A 9 20.74 7.94 7.17
C CYS A 9 22.10 7.24 6.89
N HIS A 10 22.16 6.06 6.25
CA HIS A 10 23.44 5.54 5.71
C HIS A 10 23.22 4.69 4.45
N LYS A 11 23.66 5.19 3.29
CA LYS A 11 23.46 4.55 1.97
C LYS A 11 24.14 3.18 1.80
N ASN A 12 25.04 2.78 2.71
CA ASN A 12 25.89 1.59 2.58
C ASN A 12 25.56 0.42 3.52
N HIS A 13 24.54 0.52 4.37
CA HIS A 13 24.25 -0.50 5.39
C HIS A 13 22.88 -1.15 5.25
N VAL A 14 22.09 -0.76 4.25
CA VAL A 14 20.74 -1.30 4.03
C VAL A 14 20.75 -2.26 2.84
N GLY A 15 20.34 -3.49 3.06
CA GLY A 15 20.43 -4.60 2.11
C GLY A 15 19.39 -5.70 2.34
N VAL A 16 19.75 -6.92 1.94
CA VAL A 16 18.82 -8.06 1.98
C VAL A 16 18.39 -8.34 3.41
N GLY A 17 17.08 -8.43 3.63
CA GLY A 17 16.49 -8.71 4.95
C GLY A 17 16.14 -7.47 5.76
N ASP A 18 16.53 -6.27 5.32
CA ASP A 18 16.04 -5.03 5.88
C ASP A 18 14.61 -4.73 5.43
N TRP A 19 13.90 -3.98 6.27
CA TRP A 19 12.52 -3.59 6.03
C TRP A 19 12.40 -2.07 5.91
N TYR A 20 11.71 -1.62 4.87
CA TYR A 20 11.29 -0.23 4.71
C TYR A 20 9.80 -0.12 5.03
N LEU A 21 9.45 0.75 5.98
CA LEU A 21 8.05 1.07 6.27
C LEU A 21 7.62 2.29 5.45
N ALA A 22 6.70 2.07 4.52
CA ALA A 22 6.06 3.13 3.76
C ALA A 22 4.74 3.54 4.43
N GLU A 23 4.79 4.59 5.24
CA GLU A 23 3.61 5.18 5.85
C GLU A 23 2.79 6.02 4.85
N SER A 24 1.54 6.34 5.20
CA SER A 24 0.62 7.12 4.36
C SER A 24 0.45 6.51 2.97
N TRP A 25 0.12 5.22 2.92
CA TRP A 25 -0.04 4.47 1.68
C TRP A 25 -1.38 4.78 0.99
N LEU A 26 -1.35 5.74 0.05
CA LEU A 26 -2.50 6.35 -0.66
C LEU A 26 -3.54 7.04 0.23
N ILE A 27 -3.70 6.62 1.47
CA ILE A 27 -4.61 7.19 2.44
C ILE A 27 -3.81 7.59 3.67
N SER A 28 -3.98 8.84 4.09
CA SER A 28 -3.38 9.38 5.31
C SER A 28 -4.43 10.15 6.09
N SER A 29 -4.63 9.80 7.36
CA SER A 29 -5.63 10.43 8.23
C SER A 29 -7.03 10.52 7.58
N ASN A 30 -7.45 9.45 6.89
CA ASN A 30 -8.70 9.37 6.13
C ASN A 30 -8.78 10.25 4.86
N THR A 31 -7.65 10.76 4.36
CA THR A 31 -7.61 11.60 3.15
C THR A 31 -6.88 10.89 2.01
N TYR A 32 -7.41 11.00 0.80
CA TYR A 32 -6.76 10.49 -0.41
C TYR A 32 -5.50 11.29 -0.73
N LEU A 33 -4.45 10.59 -1.16
CA LEU A 33 -3.22 11.18 -1.67
C LEU A 33 -3.16 11.09 -3.19
N SER A 34 -2.35 11.95 -3.79
CA SER A 34 -2.09 11.95 -5.22
C SER A 34 -1.60 10.58 -5.69
N ILE A 35 -2.24 10.05 -6.73
CA ILE A 35 -1.85 8.78 -7.35
C ILE A 35 -0.46 8.86 -7.98
N SER A 36 -0.09 9.99 -8.58
CA SER A 36 1.23 10.15 -9.21
C SER A 36 2.35 10.18 -8.16
N ASP A 37 2.11 10.85 -7.04
CA ASP A 37 3.10 10.96 -5.97
C ASP A 37 3.26 9.60 -5.27
N TRP A 38 2.14 8.91 -5.08
CA TRP A 38 2.14 7.54 -4.56
C TRP A 38 2.87 6.57 -5.48
N SER A 39 2.58 6.53 -6.78
CA SER A 39 3.23 5.59 -7.69
C SER A 39 4.73 5.83 -7.77
N ALA A 40 5.17 7.09 -7.79
CA ALA A 40 6.59 7.42 -7.74
C ALA A 40 7.27 6.93 -6.43
N LYS A 41 6.56 6.94 -5.30
CA LYS A 41 7.04 6.35 -4.04
C LYS A 41 7.07 4.81 -4.12
N ALA A 42 6.00 4.20 -4.64
CA ALA A 42 5.86 2.75 -4.75
C ALA A 42 6.91 2.14 -5.67
N ASP A 43 7.23 2.79 -6.79
CA ASP A 43 8.26 2.37 -7.74
C ASP A 43 9.66 2.42 -7.13
N LYS A 44 9.93 3.42 -6.28
CA LYS A 44 11.18 3.47 -5.50
C LYS A 44 11.27 2.28 -4.54
N CYS A 45 10.19 1.94 -3.83
CA CYS A 45 10.14 0.77 -2.96
C CYS A 45 10.37 -0.53 -3.73
N LEU A 46 9.73 -0.69 -4.90
CA LEU A 46 9.92 -1.84 -5.77
C LEU A 46 11.38 -1.95 -6.25
N THR A 47 11.98 -0.82 -6.58
CA THR A 47 13.39 -0.72 -6.95
C THR A 47 14.31 -1.14 -5.80
N TYR A 48 14.01 -0.73 -4.55
CA TYR A 48 14.76 -1.16 -3.37
C TYR A 48 14.66 -2.67 -3.15
N LYS A 49 13.47 -3.26 -3.32
CA LYS A 49 13.30 -4.71 -3.27
C LYS A 49 14.12 -5.43 -4.33
N ARG A 50 14.10 -4.95 -5.58
CA ARG A 50 14.82 -5.58 -6.71
C ARG A 50 16.33 -5.46 -6.62
N ILE A 51 16.84 -4.28 -6.29
CA ILE A 51 18.29 -4.00 -6.31
C ILE A 51 18.96 -4.42 -5.01
N LYS A 52 18.29 -4.22 -3.86
CA LYS A 52 18.89 -4.39 -2.54
C LYS A 52 18.29 -5.53 -1.72
N GLY A 53 17.18 -6.14 -2.18
CA GLY A 53 16.46 -7.16 -1.40
C GLY A 53 15.77 -6.62 -0.15
N ILE A 54 15.49 -5.31 -0.11
CA ILE A 54 14.79 -4.66 1.00
C ILE A 54 13.30 -4.93 0.85
N GLU A 55 12.69 -5.53 1.88
CA GLU A 55 11.24 -5.72 1.90
C GLU A 55 10.53 -4.43 2.27
N THR A 56 9.37 -4.18 1.70
CA THR A 56 8.57 -2.98 2.00
C THR A 56 7.27 -3.36 2.66
N ALA A 57 7.03 -2.88 3.88
CA ALA A 57 5.72 -2.92 4.52
C ALA A 57 5.04 -1.58 4.34
N VAL A 58 3.72 -1.58 4.12
CA VAL A 58 2.97 -0.35 3.87
C VAL A 58 1.81 -0.22 4.85
N ILE A 59 1.56 1.01 5.30
CA ILE A 59 0.47 1.32 6.22
C ILE A 59 -0.33 2.52 5.73
N ALA A 60 -1.65 2.36 5.73
CA ALA A 60 -2.62 3.41 5.47
C ALA A 60 -3.36 3.76 6.77
N THR A 61 -3.67 5.04 6.96
CA THR A 61 -4.27 5.51 8.21
C THR A 61 -5.64 6.13 8.01
N ASN A 62 -6.59 5.69 8.82
CA ASN A 62 -7.87 6.37 9.03
C ASN A 62 -7.68 7.60 9.94
N ALA A 63 -8.75 8.35 10.16
CA ALA A 63 -8.79 9.46 11.08
C ALA A 63 -8.50 8.96 12.51
N PRO A 64 -7.98 9.83 13.39
CA PRO A 64 -7.63 9.43 14.75
C PRO A 64 -8.80 8.72 15.47
N ASN A 65 -8.53 7.61 16.16
CA ASN A 65 -9.54 6.79 16.87
C ASN A 65 -10.73 6.32 16.01
N SER A 66 -10.59 6.28 14.69
CA SER A 66 -11.70 6.01 13.77
C SER A 66 -11.55 4.73 12.97
N ALA A 67 -10.49 3.94 13.21
CA ALA A 67 -10.33 2.64 12.55
C ALA A 67 -11.37 1.64 13.07
N LEU A 68 -12.25 1.18 12.17
CA LEU A 68 -13.32 0.22 12.50
C LEU A 68 -13.04 -1.13 11.85
N PRO A 69 -13.52 -2.25 12.41
CA PRO A 69 -13.38 -3.59 11.81
C PRO A 69 -14.00 -3.71 10.41
N THR A 70 -14.97 -2.85 10.07
CA THR A 70 -15.71 -2.85 8.81
C THR A 70 -15.08 -1.96 7.72
N ASP A 71 -13.93 -1.32 8.01
CA ASP A 71 -13.28 -0.41 7.06
C ASP A 71 -12.88 -1.12 5.75
N ASN A 72 -12.73 -2.45 5.76
CA ASN A 72 -12.43 -3.25 4.57
C ASN A 72 -13.47 -3.12 3.44
N THR A 73 -14.67 -2.65 3.75
CA THR A 73 -15.74 -2.41 2.76
C THR A 73 -15.64 -1.03 2.09
N THR A 74 -14.86 -0.11 2.66
CA THR A 74 -14.75 1.27 2.19
C THR A 74 -13.86 1.38 0.95
N ASP A 75 -14.14 2.36 0.09
CA ASP A 75 -13.34 2.59 -1.11
C ASP A 75 -11.91 3.03 -0.78
N LYS A 76 -11.71 3.77 0.31
CA LYS A 76 -10.37 4.16 0.80
C LYS A 76 -9.53 2.94 1.17
N PHE A 77 -10.11 2.01 1.93
CA PHE A 77 -9.42 0.77 2.26
C PHE A 77 -9.14 -0.04 0.98
N LYS A 78 -10.14 -0.23 0.12
CA LYS A 78 -9.97 -0.98 -1.13
C LYS A 78 -8.85 -0.39 -1.99
N MET A 79 -8.82 0.93 -2.13
CA MET A 79 -7.78 1.64 -2.87
C MET A 79 -6.39 1.35 -2.31
N ALA A 80 -6.21 1.52 -1.00
CA ALA A 80 -4.92 1.31 -0.34
C ALA A 80 -4.49 -0.18 -0.34
N TRP A 81 -5.44 -1.08 -0.13
CA TRP A 81 -5.21 -2.52 -0.12
C TRP A 81 -4.81 -3.03 -1.50
N TRP A 82 -5.57 -2.68 -2.54
CA TRP A 82 -5.25 -3.07 -3.92
C TRP A 82 -3.95 -2.45 -4.43
N ALA A 83 -3.63 -1.24 -3.97
CA ALA A 83 -2.33 -0.63 -4.21
C ALA A 83 -1.18 -1.42 -3.60
N ALA A 84 -1.33 -1.93 -2.37
CA ALA A 84 -0.31 -2.78 -1.77
C ALA A 84 -0.21 -4.13 -2.50
N ALA A 85 -1.36 -4.72 -2.84
CA ALA A 85 -1.46 -5.96 -3.59
C ALA A 85 -0.78 -5.84 -4.97
N MET A 86 -0.95 -4.73 -5.68
CA MET A 86 -0.29 -4.46 -6.97
C MET A 86 1.23 -4.57 -6.91
N TYR A 87 1.84 -4.22 -5.77
CA TYR A 87 3.28 -4.30 -5.58
C TYR A 87 3.74 -5.54 -4.81
N GLY A 88 2.80 -6.35 -4.31
CA GLY A 88 3.07 -7.52 -3.48
C GLY A 88 3.66 -7.15 -2.12
N PHE A 89 3.23 -6.03 -1.54
CA PHE A 89 3.70 -5.56 -0.24
C PHE A 89 2.71 -5.93 0.88
N PRO A 90 3.19 -6.35 2.08
CA PRO A 90 2.33 -6.49 3.25
C PRO A 90 1.70 -5.15 3.63
N PHE A 91 0.40 -5.19 3.90
CA PHE A 91 -0.45 -4.04 4.12
C PHE A 91 -1.08 -4.07 5.51
N GLN A 92 -1.15 -2.90 6.15
CA GLN A 92 -1.96 -2.70 7.35
C GLN A 92 -2.81 -1.43 7.21
N TRP A 93 -4.03 -1.50 7.75
CA TRP A 93 -4.88 -0.36 8.00
C TRP A 93 -4.97 -0.10 9.50
N SER A 94 -4.84 1.16 9.91
CA SER A 94 -4.91 1.55 11.32
C SER A 94 -5.30 3.02 11.45
N ASP A 95 -5.15 3.60 12.64
CA ASP A 95 -5.26 5.02 12.88
C ASP A 95 -4.06 5.52 13.70
N ILE A 96 -3.78 6.82 13.62
CA ILE A 96 -2.59 7.42 14.24
C ILE A 96 -2.59 7.35 15.78
N TRP A 97 -3.74 7.11 16.41
CA TRP A 97 -3.89 7.06 17.87
C TRP A 97 -4.22 5.66 18.39
N TYR A 98 -4.02 4.63 17.56
CA TYR A 98 -4.36 3.26 17.94
C TYR A 98 -3.72 2.84 19.27
N SER A 99 -2.48 3.27 19.57
CA SER A 99 -1.75 2.93 20.81
C SER A 99 -2.00 3.87 21.99
N GLY A 100 -2.74 4.98 21.77
CA GLY A 100 -3.01 6.00 22.78
C GLY A 100 -4.48 6.10 23.18
N GLY A 101 -5.39 5.67 22.32
CA GLY A 101 -6.83 5.77 22.53
C GLY A 101 -7.55 4.41 22.56
N ASN A 102 -7.64 3.75 21.41
CA ASN A 102 -8.49 2.55 21.25
C ASN A 102 -7.79 1.22 21.61
N ASN A 103 -6.44 1.20 21.60
CA ASN A 103 -5.58 0.04 21.88
C ASN A 103 -5.97 -1.27 21.18
N THR A 104 -6.68 -1.16 20.05
CA THR A 104 -7.24 -2.30 19.32
C THR A 104 -6.71 -2.27 17.89
N LEU A 105 -6.05 -3.35 17.49
CA LEU A 105 -5.62 -3.55 16.11
C LEU A 105 -6.61 -4.48 15.41
N ASN A 106 -7.39 -3.92 14.49
CA ASN A 106 -8.37 -4.69 13.73
C ASN A 106 -7.67 -5.56 12.68
N TYR A 107 -8.17 -6.79 12.53
CA TYR A 107 -7.79 -7.66 11.42
C TYR A 107 -8.73 -7.45 10.24
N TYR A 108 -8.16 -7.22 9.06
CA TYR A 108 -8.91 -7.02 7.82
C TYR A 108 -8.61 -8.15 6.85
N ALA A 109 -9.61 -8.99 6.57
CA ALA A 109 -9.44 -10.08 5.61
C ALA A 109 -9.12 -9.52 4.22
N SER A 110 -8.21 -10.22 3.51
CA SER A 110 -7.88 -9.94 2.11
C SER A 110 -9.15 -9.97 1.25
N PRO A 111 -9.47 -8.90 0.49
CA PRO A 111 -10.67 -8.83 -0.35
C PRO A 111 -10.73 -9.90 -1.46
N ALA A 112 -9.60 -10.38 -1.97
CA ALA A 112 -9.58 -11.38 -3.04
C ALA A 112 -8.19 -12.01 -3.26
N ASN A 113 -8.18 -13.20 -3.88
CA ASN A 113 -6.99 -13.80 -4.49
C ASN A 113 -6.79 -13.18 -5.88
N TYR A 114 -5.58 -12.65 -6.14
CA TYR A 114 -5.21 -11.99 -7.40
C TYR A 114 -4.12 -12.77 -8.16
N GLY A 115 -3.97 -14.06 -7.85
CA GLY A 115 -2.98 -14.93 -8.47
C GLY A 115 -1.74 -15.14 -7.61
N THR A 116 -0.71 -15.72 -8.23
CA THR A 116 0.53 -16.16 -7.56
C THR A 116 1.76 -15.38 -7.98
N PHE A 117 1.75 -14.75 -9.16
CA PHE A 117 2.86 -13.91 -9.62
C PHE A 117 2.41 -12.78 -10.56
N PHE A 118 3.24 -11.74 -10.66
CA PHE A 118 3.02 -10.64 -11.59
C PHE A 118 3.65 -10.96 -12.94
N THR A 119 2.90 -10.76 -14.02
CA THR A 119 3.35 -10.99 -15.40
C THR A 119 4.06 -9.79 -16.02
N GLY A 120 3.98 -8.62 -15.36
CA GLY A 120 4.63 -7.38 -15.81
C GLY A 120 4.89 -6.40 -14.67
N ASP A 121 5.44 -5.25 -15.03
CA ASP A 121 5.62 -4.12 -14.12
C ASP A 121 4.32 -3.29 -14.00
N PRO A 122 4.14 -2.56 -12.89
CA PRO A 122 3.06 -1.58 -12.78
C PRO A 122 3.12 -0.56 -13.93
N ILE A 123 1.97 -0.21 -14.49
CA ILE A 123 1.86 0.79 -15.56
C ILE A 123 1.21 2.05 -15.00
N HIS A 124 1.88 3.18 -15.24
CA HIS A 124 1.52 4.52 -14.77
C HIS A 124 1.43 5.46 -15.96
N ASN A 125 0.23 5.70 -16.47
CA ASN A 125 0.04 6.63 -17.57
C ASN A 125 0.10 8.07 -17.03
N SER A 126 0.94 8.90 -17.63
CA SER A 126 1.05 10.32 -17.25
C SER A 126 -0.30 11.03 -17.38
N GLY A 127 -0.72 11.74 -16.34
CA GLY A 127 -2.03 12.41 -16.30
C GLY A 127 -3.22 11.46 -16.10
N SER A 128 -2.98 10.16 -15.90
CA SER A 128 -4.02 9.19 -15.57
C SER A 128 -4.37 9.23 -14.10
N THR A 129 -5.65 9.00 -13.81
CA THR A 129 -6.16 8.72 -12.46
C THR A 129 -6.17 7.22 -12.15
N SER A 130 -5.60 6.39 -13.03
CA SER A 130 -5.57 4.94 -12.89
C SER A 130 -4.17 4.36 -13.11
N ASN A 131 -3.83 3.42 -12.25
CA ASN A 131 -2.64 2.59 -12.30
C ASN A 131 -3.06 1.13 -12.30
N TYR A 132 -2.35 0.28 -13.05
CA TYR A 132 -2.70 -1.13 -13.15
C TYR A 132 -1.47 -2.02 -13.27
N ARG A 133 -1.66 -3.30 -12.94
CA ARG A 133 -0.63 -4.33 -13.10
C ARG A 133 -1.28 -5.68 -13.37
N THR A 134 -0.71 -6.43 -14.29
CA THR A 134 -1.18 -7.76 -14.66
C THR A 134 -0.57 -8.84 -13.77
N THR A 135 -1.39 -9.85 -13.50
CA THR A 135 -1.04 -11.08 -12.79
C THR A 135 -1.25 -12.27 -13.72
N ASP A 136 -0.96 -13.47 -13.23
CA ASP A 136 -1.26 -14.74 -13.90
C ASP A 136 -2.76 -15.01 -14.04
N THR A 137 -3.60 -14.40 -13.20
CA THR A 137 -5.04 -14.67 -13.14
C THR A 137 -5.91 -13.48 -13.54
N GLY A 138 -5.34 -12.30 -13.77
CA GLY A 138 -6.11 -11.10 -14.08
C GLY A 138 -5.30 -9.81 -14.06
N MET A 139 -5.99 -8.70 -13.77
CA MET A 139 -5.40 -7.38 -13.67
C MET A 139 -5.88 -6.66 -12.42
N ILE A 140 -4.93 -6.14 -11.64
CA ILE A 140 -5.20 -5.25 -10.51
C ILE A 140 -5.25 -3.83 -11.04
N THR A 141 -6.27 -3.08 -10.64
CA THR A 141 -6.45 -1.66 -10.99
C THR A 141 -6.68 -0.83 -9.74
N VAL A 142 -5.99 0.31 -9.64
CA VAL A 142 -6.18 1.32 -8.61
C VAL A 142 -6.50 2.64 -9.27
N VAL A 143 -7.62 3.25 -8.88
CA VAL A 143 -8.14 4.48 -9.48
C VAL A 143 -8.34 5.52 -8.38
N GLY A 144 -8.08 6.79 -8.67
CA GLY A 144 -8.30 7.88 -7.73
C GLY A 144 -7.87 9.24 -8.25
N ASN A 145 -8.52 10.27 -7.73
CA ASN A 145 -8.26 11.66 -8.10
C ASN A 145 -7.38 12.41 -7.09
N GLY A 146 -6.89 11.71 -6.06
CA GLY A 146 -6.07 12.29 -5.00
C GLY A 146 -6.77 13.33 -4.12
N SER A 147 -8.09 13.37 -4.12
CA SER A 147 -8.87 14.36 -3.36
C SER A 147 -10.13 13.77 -2.74
N SER A 148 -11.12 13.41 -3.56
CA SER A 148 -12.47 13.06 -3.10
C SER A 148 -12.89 11.62 -3.40
N ALA A 149 -12.24 10.97 -4.37
CA ALA A 149 -12.61 9.65 -4.82
C ALA A 149 -11.39 8.81 -5.15
N GLY A 150 -11.47 7.53 -4.81
CA GLY A 150 -10.51 6.53 -5.22
C GLY A 150 -10.94 5.15 -4.72
N THR A 151 -10.64 4.12 -5.51
CA THR A 151 -10.98 2.73 -5.21
C THR A 151 -9.96 1.81 -5.88
N GLY A 152 -10.06 0.52 -5.60
CA GLY A 152 -9.25 -0.50 -6.26
C GLY A 152 -10.08 -1.74 -6.54
N ALA A 153 -9.68 -2.48 -7.56
CA ALA A 153 -10.35 -3.70 -7.97
C ALA A 153 -9.39 -4.68 -8.65
N PHE A 154 -9.84 -5.91 -8.75
CA PHE A 154 -9.23 -6.94 -9.58
C PHE A 154 -10.24 -7.43 -10.62
N THR A 155 -9.76 -7.57 -11.86
CA THR A 155 -10.53 -8.10 -12.98
C THR A 155 -9.87 -9.41 -13.41
N PRO A 156 -10.52 -10.57 -13.20
CA PRO A 156 -10.02 -11.85 -13.69
C PRO A 156 -9.89 -11.87 -15.22
N ASN A 157 -8.91 -12.62 -15.72
CA ASN A 157 -8.77 -12.91 -17.16
C ASN A 157 -9.66 -14.08 -17.60
#